data_AF-A0A4Y8WL09-F1
#
_entry.id   AF-A0A4Y8WL09-F1
#
_cell.length_a   1.000
_cell.length_b   1.000
_cell.length_c   1.000
_cell.angle_alpha   90.00
_cell.angle_beta   90.00
_cell.angle_gamma   90.00
#
_symmetry.space_group_name_H-M   'P 1'
#
loop_
_entity.id
_entity.type
_entity.pdbx_description
1 polymer ?
#
loop_
_entity_poly.entity_id
_entity_poly.type
_entity_poly.pdbx_seq_one_letter_code
_entity_poly.pdbx_strand_id
1 'polypeptide(L)'
;MGTTTKQTQKQIQRALDALGWSHNQLASVLYEELNDNDDFRETDKDDIRKLGQNIKKQLQRESTPDERLKQYLRILSEHPDYQALKLGTVLPQYVEHECINSDLTVQLTELSAELDQFNENEKGR
;
A
#
# COMPACT_ATOMS: atom_id res chain seq x y z
N MET A 1 6.69 -15.60 -0.95
CA MET A 1 6.67 -14.22 -1.50
C MET A 1 5.26 -13.81 -1.95
N GLY A 2 4.24 -13.86 -1.08
CA GLY A 2 2.84 -13.53 -1.45
C GLY A 2 2.02 -12.87 -0.33
N THR A 3 2.64 -12.66 0.84
CA THR A 3 2.02 -12.04 2.01
C THR A 3 2.03 -10.51 1.90
N THR A 4 3.13 -9.94 1.41
CA THR A 4 3.31 -8.49 1.23
C THR A 4 2.34 -7.90 0.21
N THR A 5 2.17 -8.55 -0.95
CA THR A 5 1.26 -8.10 -2.01
C THR A 5 -0.20 -8.03 -1.53
N LYS A 6 -0.66 -9.06 -0.79
CA LYS A 6 -2.00 -9.09 -0.18
C LYS A 6 -2.18 -8.01 0.90
N GLN A 7 -1.12 -7.69 1.63
CA GLN A 7 -1.14 -6.62 2.63
C GLN A 7 -1.28 -5.25 1.96
N THR A 8 -0.52 -4.98 0.89
CA THR A 8 -0.61 -3.74 0.12
C THR A 8 -1.98 -3.59 -0.54
N GLN A 9 -2.54 -4.66 -1.12
CA GLN A 9 -3.90 -4.65 -1.68
C GLN A 9 -4.96 -4.27 -0.64
N LYS A 10 -4.87 -4.85 0.56
CA LYS A 10 -5.78 -4.52 1.68
C LYS A 10 -5.61 -3.07 2.15
N GLN A 11 -4.39 -2.55 2.16
CA GLN A 11 -4.14 -1.14 2.51
C GLN A 11 -4.79 -0.19 1.50
N ILE A 12 -4.61 -0.45 0.19
CA ILE A 12 -5.24 0.35 -0.86
C ILE A 12 -6.77 0.27 -0.73
N GLN A 13 -7.33 -0.92 -0.53
CA GLN A 13 -8.78 -1.06 -0.36
C GLN A 13 -9.31 -0.26 0.84
N ARG A 14 -8.65 -0.36 2.01
CA ARG A 14 -9.02 0.41 3.20
C ARG A 14 -8.91 1.92 2.99
N ALA A 15 -7.89 2.36 2.28
CA ALA A 15 -7.71 3.77 1.93
C ALA A 15 -8.85 4.28 1.04
N LEU A 16 -9.24 3.50 0.02
CA LEU A 16 -10.38 3.81 -0.83
C LEU A 16 -11.69 3.84 -0.05
N ASP A 17 -11.92 2.85 0.81
CA ASP A 17 -13.12 2.78 1.64
C ASP A 17 -13.20 3.98 2.61
N ALA A 18 -12.07 4.39 3.20
CA ALA A 18 -11.99 5.56 4.09
C ALA A 18 -12.19 6.89 3.35
N LEU A 19 -11.71 7.00 2.12
CA LEU A 19 -11.94 8.14 1.22
C LEU A 19 -13.36 8.16 0.64
N GLY A 20 -14.11 7.05 0.74
CA GLY A 20 -15.36 6.87 0.00
C GLY A 20 -15.15 6.83 -1.52
N TRP A 21 -13.92 6.53 -1.96
CA TRP A 21 -13.54 6.60 -3.35
C TRP A 21 -13.88 5.31 -4.10
N SER A 22 -14.42 5.48 -5.30
CA SER A 22 -14.53 4.36 -6.24
C SER A 22 -13.19 4.08 -6.92
N HIS A 23 -13.01 2.85 -7.40
CA HIS A 23 -11.86 2.48 -8.24
C HIS A 23 -11.68 3.41 -9.46
N ASN A 24 -12.77 4.03 -9.95
CA ASN A 24 -12.72 5.00 -11.04
C ASN A 24 -12.17 6.36 -10.59
N GLN A 25 -12.43 6.78 -9.35
CA GLN A 25 -11.83 8.02 -8.83
C GLN A 25 -10.33 7.86 -8.62
N LEU A 26 -9.91 6.72 -8.08
CA LEU A 26 -8.48 6.39 -8.01
C LEU A 26 -7.86 6.36 -9.41
N ALA A 27 -8.55 5.81 -10.41
CA ALA A 27 -8.08 5.78 -11.78
C ALA A 27 -7.92 7.17 -12.39
N SER A 28 -8.82 8.12 -12.10
CA SER A 28 -8.70 9.50 -12.56
C SER A 28 -7.43 10.16 -12.01
N VAL A 29 -7.21 10.06 -10.70
CA VAL A 29 -6.03 10.63 -10.03
C VAL A 29 -4.74 9.98 -10.56
N LEU A 30 -4.72 8.65 -10.69
CA LEU A 30 -3.57 7.93 -11.24
C LEU A 30 -3.32 8.30 -12.70
N TYR A 31 -4.37 8.54 -13.50
CA TYR A 31 -4.23 8.93 -14.89
C TYR A 31 -3.61 10.33 -15.02
N GLU A 32 -4.05 11.28 -14.19
CA GLU A 32 -3.47 12.63 -14.14
C GLU A 32 -1.98 12.58 -13.78
N GLU A 33 -1.61 11.91 -12.69
CA GLU A 33 -0.22 11.79 -12.24
C GLU A 33 0.69 11.01 -13.22
N LEU A 34 0.16 9.97 -13.87
CA LEU A 34 0.93 9.18 -14.84
C LEU A 34 1.05 9.86 -16.22
N ASN A 35 0.12 10.75 -16.56
CA ASN A 35 0.04 11.42 -17.86
C ASN A 35 0.44 12.90 -17.81
N ASP A 36 0.98 13.39 -16.69
CA ASP A 36 1.48 14.76 -16.49
C ASP A 36 2.72 15.10 -17.37
N ASN A 37 3.16 14.17 -18.22
CA ASN A 37 4.17 14.44 -19.25
C ASN A 37 3.53 15.09 -20.48
N ASP A 38 3.15 16.37 -20.35
CA ASP A 38 3.08 17.45 -21.37
C ASP A 38 2.43 17.16 -22.75
N ASP A 39 1.76 16.03 -22.93
CA ASP A 39 1.02 15.66 -24.13
C ASP A 39 -0.47 15.80 -23.77
N PHE A 40 -1.00 17.03 -23.92
CA PHE A 40 -2.42 17.37 -23.70
C PHE A 40 -3.32 16.49 -24.56
N ARG A 41 -3.56 15.27 -24.12
CA ARG A 41 -4.58 14.38 -24.63
C ARG A 41 -5.83 14.66 -23.84
N GLU A 42 -6.88 15.05 -24.55
CA GLU A 42 -8.22 15.17 -24.01
C GLU A 42 -8.48 13.95 -23.12
N THR A 43 -8.73 14.18 -21.83
CA THR A 43 -8.87 13.13 -20.82
C THR A 43 -9.98 12.18 -21.25
N ASP A 44 -9.61 11.06 -21.89
CA ASP A 44 -10.58 10.14 -22.43
C ASP A 44 -11.23 9.40 -21.25
N LYS A 45 -12.50 9.74 -20.99
CA LYS A 45 -13.29 9.15 -19.91
C LYS A 45 -13.37 7.63 -20.03
N ASP A 46 -13.27 7.08 -21.25
CA ASP A 46 -13.25 5.64 -21.45
C ASP A 46 -11.89 5.02 -21.08
N ASP A 47 -10.79 5.74 -21.23
CA ASP A 47 -9.48 5.27 -20.75
C ASP A 47 -9.39 5.28 -19.23
N ILE A 48 -9.93 6.30 -18.56
CA ILE A 48 -10.08 6.30 -17.10
C ILE A 48 -10.94 5.12 -16.64
N ARG A 49 -12.07 4.84 -17.30
CA ARG A 49 -12.93 3.69 -16.97
C ARG A 49 -12.21 2.37 -17.16
N LYS A 50 -11.45 2.20 -18.25
CA LYS A 50 -10.62 1.00 -18.48
C LYS A 50 -9.56 0.85 -17.39
N LEU A 51 -8.90 1.94 -17.00
CA LEU A 51 -7.94 1.96 -15.89
C LEU A 51 -8.59 1.56 -14.57
N GLY A 52 -9.76 2.10 -14.23
CA GLY A 52 -10.50 1.74 -13.02
C GLY A 52 -10.86 0.25 -12.96
N GLN A 53 -11.30 -0.32 -14.09
CA GLN A 53 -11.56 -1.76 -14.18
C GLN A 53 -10.27 -2.60 -14.07
N ASN A 54 -9.17 -2.12 -14.64
CA ASN A 54 -7.87 -2.78 -14.53
C ASN A 54 -7.34 -2.75 -13.09
N ILE A 55 -7.42 -1.60 -12.41
CA ILE A 55 -7.03 -1.44 -11.01
C ILE A 55 -7.87 -2.37 -10.13
N LYS A 56 -9.18 -2.40 -10.32
CA LYS A 56 -10.06 -3.34 -9.61
C LYS A 56 -9.60 -4.79 -9.78
N LYS A 57 -9.28 -5.22 -11.01
CA LYS A 57 -8.77 -6.58 -11.28
C LYS A 57 -7.40 -6.80 -10.63
N GLN A 58 -6.53 -5.79 -10.62
CA GLN A 58 -5.20 -5.86 -10.04
C GLN A 58 -5.22 -5.93 -8.50
N LEU A 59 -6.18 -5.26 -7.86
CA LEU A 59 -6.39 -5.36 -6.41
C LEU A 59 -6.96 -6.72 -5.99
N GLN A 60 -7.64 -7.42 -6.91
CA GLN A 60 -8.23 -8.75 -6.64
C GLN A 60 -7.31 -9.93 -7.02
N ARG A 61 -6.41 -9.76 -7.99
CA ARG A 61 -5.55 -10.86 -8.47
C ARG A 61 -4.32 -11.02 -7.60
N GLU A 62 -4.01 -12.26 -7.25
CA GLU A 62 -2.81 -12.61 -6.49
C GLU A 62 -1.51 -12.47 -7.30
N SER A 63 -1.60 -12.50 -8.64
CA SER A 63 -0.45 -12.39 -9.56
C SER A 63 -0.09 -10.96 -9.95
N THR A 64 -0.68 -9.95 -9.32
CA THR A 64 -0.38 -8.55 -9.61
C THR A 64 1.04 -8.21 -9.12
N PRO A 65 1.89 -7.57 -9.96
CA PRO A 65 3.23 -7.15 -9.55
C PRO A 65 3.18 -6.23 -8.33
N ASP A 66 3.98 -6.55 -7.31
CA ASP A 66 4.08 -5.79 -6.06
C ASP A 66 4.49 -4.33 -6.28
N GLU A 67 5.39 -4.09 -7.23
CA GLU A 67 5.87 -2.74 -7.61
C GLU A 67 4.74 -1.83 -8.07
N ARG A 68 3.79 -2.35 -8.87
CA ARG A 68 2.63 -1.57 -9.33
C ARG A 68 1.70 -1.20 -8.18
N LEU A 69 1.48 -2.12 -7.25
CA LEU A 69 0.63 -1.85 -6.08
C LEU A 69 1.28 -0.81 -5.17
N LYS A 70 2.60 -0.87 -4.97
CA LYS A 70 3.36 0.16 -4.25
C LYS A 70 3.26 1.52 -4.93
N GLN A 71 3.30 1.58 -6.25
CA GLN A 71 3.13 2.82 -6.99
C GLN A 71 1.74 3.44 -6.76
N TYR A 72 0.68 2.63 -6.80
CA TYR A 72 -0.69 3.13 -6.52
C TYR A 72 -0.82 3.65 -5.09
N LEU A 73 -0.26 2.92 -4.13
CA LEU A 73 -0.26 3.30 -2.72
C LEU A 73 0.48 4.62 -2.51
N ARG A 74 1.62 4.82 -3.19
CA ARG A 74 2.42 6.05 -3.12
C ARG A 74 1.63 7.25 -3.64
N ILE A 75 1.09 7.16 -4.86
CA ILE A 75 0.29 8.25 -5.44
C ILE A 75 -0.92 8.57 -4.57
N LEU A 76 -1.60 7.52 -4.06
CA LEU A 76 -2.72 7.72 -3.13
C LEU A 76 -2.29 8.44 -1.85
N SER A 77 -1.11 8.15 -1.32
CA SER A 77 -0.58 8.79 -0.11
C SER A 77 -0.11 10.23 -0.29
N GLU A 78 0.34 10.56 -1.50
CA GLU A 78 0.74 11.92 -1.88
C GLU A 78 -0.49 12.81 -2.14
N HIS A 79 -1.67 12.21 -2.39
CA HIS A 79 -2.90 12.94 -2.67
C HIS A 79 -3.44 13.72 -1.43
N PRO A 80 -3.83 14.99 -1.58
CA PRO A 80 -4.28 15.84 -0.47
C PRO A 80 -5.51 15.28 0.27
N ASP A 81 -6.46 14.66 -0.44
CA ASP A 81 -7.64 14.05 0.20
C ASP A 81 -7.26 12.89 1.14
N TYR A 82 -6.23 12.11 0.80
CA TYR A 82 -5.73 11.05 1.68
C TYR A 82 -5.02 11.62 2.91
N GLN A 83 -4.24 12.69 2.73
CA GLN A 83 -3.61 13.40 3.85
C GLN A 83 -4.65 14.07 4.76
N ALA A 84 -5.73 14.59 4.17
CA ALA A 84 -6.83 15.25 4.89
C ALA A 84 -7.60 14.28 5.79
N LEU A 85 -7.66 12.99 5.44
CA LEU A 85 -8.27 11.97 6.28
C LEU A 85 -7.55 11.75 7.62
N LYS A 86 -6.31 12.24 7.78
CA LYS A 86 -5.49 12.12 9.00
C LYS A 86 -5.61 10.73 9.63
N LEU A 87 -5.63 9.69 8.79
CA LEU A 87 -5.98 8.31 9.18
C LEU A 87 -5.03 7.68 10.22
N GLY A 88 -4.01 8.40 10.68
CA GLY A 88 -2.95 7.88 11.55
C GLY A 88 -2.20 6.70 10.95
N THR A 89 -2.51 6.35 9.69
CA THR A 89 -1.93 5.23 8.97
C THR A 89 -0.66 5.75 8.35
N VAL A 90 0.38 5.87 9.19
CA VAL A 90 1.75 5.96 8.71
C VAL A 90 1.92 4.75 7.80
N LEU A 91 2.03 4.98 6.49
CA LEU A 91 2.48 3.92 5.61
C LEU A 91 3.77 3.40 6.22
N PRO A 92 3.90 2.09 6.52
CA PRO A 92 5.19 1.54 6.89
C PRO A 92 6.06 1.60 5.64
N GLN A 93 6.62 2.77 5.39
CA GLN A 93 7.71 2.99 4.49
C GLN A 93 8.93 2.50 5.25
N TYR A 94 9.48 1.37 4.81
CA TYR A 94 10.83 1.03 5.21
C TYR A 94 11.73 2.09 4.62
N VAL A 95 12.06 3.08 5.45
CA VAL A 95 13.16 3.99 5.22
C VAL A 95 14.34 3.35 5.93
N GLU A 96 15.41 3.01 5.20
CA GLU A 96 16.70 2.71 5.82
C GLU A 96 17.14 3.97 6.57
N HIS A 97 16.76 4.02 7.83
CA HIS A 97 17.29 4.97 8.77
C HIS A 97 18.45 4.27 9.47
N GLU A 98 19.67 4.82 9.32
CA GLU A 98 20.84 4.53 10.16
C GLU A 98 20.60 4.88 11.66
N CYS A 99 19.34 4.98 12.10
CA CYS A 99 18.92 5.41 13.42
C CYS A 99 18.60 4.23 14.35
N ILE A 100 18.43 3.01 13.81
CA ILE A 100 18.32 1.82 14.64
C ILE A 100 19.74 1.28 14.83
N ASN A 101 20.33 1.62 15.97
CA ASN A 101 21.58 1.03 16.42
C ASN A 101 21.46 -0.50 16.35
N SER A 102 22.46 -1.17 15.77
CA SER A 102 22.53 -2.63 15.65
C SER A 102 22.22 -3.35 16.95
N ASP A 103 22.59 -2.77 18.10
CA ASP A 103 22.33 -3.32 19.43
C ASP A 103 20.83 -3.41 19.73
N LEU A 104 20.04 -2.42 19.28
CA LEU A 104 18.59 -2.43 19.47
C LEU A 104 17.92 -3.50 18.61
N THR A 105 18.41 -3.72 17.39
CA THR A 105 17.92 -4.77 16.49
C THR A 105 18.21 -6.16 17.06
N VAL A 106 19.40 -6.36 17.65
CA VAL A 106 19.75 -7.62 18.32
C VAL A 106 18.82 -7.88 19.50
N GLN A 107 18.60 -6.89 20.37
CA GLN A 107 17.71 -7.05 21.53
C GLN A 107 16.25 -7.34 21.14
N LEU A 108 15.74 -6.67 20.10
CA LEU A 108 14.38 -6.94 19.61
C LEU A 108 14.25 -8.34 19.00
N THR A 109 15.32 -8.84 18.37
CA THR A 109 15.36 -10.20 17.82
C THR A 109 15.40 -11.25 18.94
N GLU A 110 16.17 -11.01 20.00
CA GLU A 110 16.22 -11.87 21.19
C GLU A 110 14.86 -11.92 21.90
N LEU A 111 14.23 -10.76 22.14
CA LEU A 111 12.89 -10.67 22.73
C LEU A 111 11.84 -11.42 21.91
N SER A 112 11.90 -11.32 20.58
CA SER A 112 10.98 -12.06 19.71
C SER A 112 11.16 -13.57 19.84
N ALA A 113 12.40 -14.05 19.88
CA ALA A 113 12.70 -15.48 20.03
C ALA A 113 12.27 -16.02 21.40
N GLU A 114 12.40 -15.22 22.46
CA GLU A 114 12.00 -15.59 23.82
C GLU A 114 10.47 -15.70 23.96
N LEU A 115 9.74 -14.76 23.34
CA LEU A 115 8.27 -14.79 23.29
C LEU A 115 7.74 -15.98 22.48
N ASP A 116 8.38 -16.32 21.37
CA ASP A 116 8.01 -17.49 20.56
C ASP A 116 8.20 -18.78 21.37
N GLN A 117 9.30 -18.92 22.10
CA GLN A 117 9.53 -20.07 23.00
C GLN A 117 8.51 -20.13 24.15
N PHE A 118 8.14 -18.98 24.72
CA PHE A 118 7.11 -18.92 25.76
C PHE A 118 5.75 -19.41 25.24
N ASN A 119 5.42 -19.05 24.00
CA ASN A 119 4.16 -19.40 23.36
C ASN A 119 4.11 -20.89 22.94
N GLU A 120 5.26 -21.51 22.63
CA GLU A 120 5.34 -22.96 22.41
C GLU A 120 5.22 -23.75 23.71
N ASN A 121 5.76 -23.25 24.83
CA ASN A 121 5.65 -23.88 26.14
C ASN A 121 4.22 -23.87 26.74
N GLU A 122 3.39 -22.88 26.37
CA GLU A 122 1.96 -22.83 26.74
C GLU A 122 1.09 -23.82 25.94
N LYS A 123 1.53 -24.26 24.75
CA LYS A 123 0.80 -25.23 23.91
C LYS A 123 1.11 -26.69 24.23
N GLY A 124 2.11 -26.95 25.07
CA GLY A 124 2.57 -28.29 25.44
C GLY A 124 2.05 -28.83 26.77
N ARG A 125 1.06 -28.18 27.39
CA ARG A 125 0.50 -28.57 28.71
C ARG A 125 -0.96 -28.99 28.65
#